data_AF-A0A962MD43-F1
#
_entry.id   AF-A0A962MD43-F1
#
_cell.length_a   1.000
_cell.length_b   1.000
_cell.length_c   1.000
_cell.angle_alpha   90.00
_cell.angle_beta   90.00
_cell.angle_gamma   90.00
#
_symmetry.space_group_name_H-M   'P 1'
#
loop_
_entity.id
_entity.type
_entity.pdbx_description
1 polymer ?
#
loop_
_entity_poly.entity_id
_entity_poly.type
_entity_poly.pdbx_seq_one_letter_code
_entity_poly.pdbx_strand_id
1 'polypeptide(L)' 'SVKHIHVYVQHDAYQPLQTEIVFMGDENLDESTQRRHGVFLEESTVEGETFFYGRFDITLRPAGG' A
#
# COMPACT_ATOMS: atom_id res chain seq x y z
N SER A 1 9.83 -11.24 -6.77
CA SER A 1 9.69 -9.85 -6.30
C SER A 1 8.40 -9.75 -5.53
N VAL A 2 8.35 -8.93 -4.47
CA VAL A 2 7.12 -8.76 -3.67
C VAL A 2 5.99 -8.23 -4.56
N LYS A 3 4.83 -8.88 -4.54
CA LYS A 3 3.64 -8.35 -5.22
C LYS A 3 3.19 -7.08 -4.51
N HIS A 4 2.90 -6.05 -5.29
CA HIS A 4 2.43 -4.77 -4.79
C HIS A 4 1.65 -4.01 -5.86
N ILE A 5 0.94 -2.98 -5.43
CA ILE A 5 0.24 -2.01 -6.28
C ILE A 5 0.99 -0.69 -6.17
N HIS A 6 1.42 -0.13 -7.30
CA HIS A 6 1.95 1.22 -7.34
C HIS A 6 0.80 2.22 -7.22
N VAL A 7 0.97 3.21 -6.33
CA VAL A 7 0.01 4.27 -6.09
C VAL A 7 0.71 5.61 -6.29
N TYR A 8 0.09 6.45 -7.11
CA TYR A 8 0.47 7.85 -7.27
C TYR A 8 -0.70 8.74 -6.89
N VAL A 9 -0.47 9.63 -5.93
CA VAL A 9 -1.48 10.59 -5.45
C VAL A 9 -0.98 12.00 -5.72
N GLN A 10 -1.81 12.78 -6.41
CA GLN A 10 -1.53 14.16 -6.75
C GLN A 10 -2.69 15.06 -6.31
N HIS A 11 -2.34 16.22 -5.77
CA HIS A 11 -3.27 17.26 -5.40
C HIS A 11 -2.58 18.62 -5.49
N ASP A 12 -3.25 19.65 -6.01
CA ASP A 12 -2.62 20.94 -6.35
C ASP A 12 -1.95 21.65 -5.17
N ALA A 13 -2.56 21.58 -3.98
CA ALA A 13 -2.02 22.19 -2.75
C ALA A 13 -0.96 21.36 -1.99
N TYR A 14 -0.66 20.13 -2.42
CA TYR A 14 0.20 19.20 -1.70
C TYR A 14 1.31 18.62 -2.59
N GLN A 15 2.41 18.19 -1.98
CA GLN A 15 3.47 17.48 -2.67
C GLN A 15 2.94 16.13 -3.20
N PRO A 16 3.27 15.76 -4.45
CA PRO A 16 2.88 14.47 -4.99
C PRO A 16 3.52 13.35 -4.18
N LEU A 17 2.79 12.26 -3.98
CA LEU A 17 3.28 11.08 -3.29
C LEU A 17 3.24 9.89 -4.25
N GLN A 18 4.41 9.29 -4.46
CA GLN A 18 4.54 7.96 -5.02
C GLN A 18 4.78 6.97 -3.88
N THR A 19 3.94 5.94 -3.80
CA THR A 19 4.02 4.92 -2.77
C THR A 19 3.50 3.59 -3.31
N GLU A 20 3.53 2.55 -2.47
CA GLU A 20 3.19 1.19 -2.85
C GLU A 20 2.39 0.52 -1.73
N ILE A 21 1.39 -0.27 -2.14
CA ILE A 21 0.58 -1.11 -1.26
C ILE A 21 0.99 -2.56 -1.47
N VAL A 22 1.33 -3.27 -0.39
CA VAL A 22 1.87 -4.64 -0.46
C VAL A 22 0.79 -5.67 -0.10
N PHE A 23 0.83 -6.86 -0.69
CA PHE A 23 -0.03 -7.98 -0.30
C PHE A 23 0.56 -8.69 0.92
N MET A 24 -0.21 -8.77 2.01
CA MET A 24 0.19 -9.52 3.20
C MET A 24 0.31 -11.01 2.85
N GLY A 25 1.36 -11.67 3.34
CA GLY A 25 1.58 -13.10 3.10
C GLY A 25 2.29 -13.43 1.77
N ASP A 26 2.76 -12.44 1.01
CA ASP A 26 3.63 -12.71 -0.15
C ASP A 26 4.91 -13.44 0.29
N GLU A 27 5.25 -14.52 -0.39
CA GLU A 27 6.41 -15.37 -0.06
C GLU A 27 7.76 -14.64 -0.13
N ASN A 28 7.82 -13.53 -0.87
CA ASN A 28 9.01 -12.70 -1.02
C ASN A 28 9.04 -11.54 -0.01
N LEU A 29 8.02 -11.40 0.84
CA LEU A 29 7.90 -10.32 1.81
C LEU A 29 8.81 -10.57 3.01
N ASP A 30 9.99 -9.95 3.00
CA ASP A 30 10.91 -9.99 4.13
C ASP A 30 10.62 -8.91 5.20
N GLU A 31 11.18 -9.07 6.40
CA GLU A 31 11.02 -8.10 7.50
C GLU A 31 11.50 -6.69 7.13
N SER A 32 12.52 -6.60 6.27
CA SER A 32 13.07 -5.30 5.85
C SER A 32 12.07 -4.51 5.02
N THR A 33 11.30 -5.21 4.19
CA THR A 33 10.24 -4.68 3.36
C THR A 33 9.02 -4.39 4.22
N GLN A 34 8.65 -5.28 5.14
CA GLN A 34 7.56 -5.00 6.10
C GLN A 34 7.80 -3.73 6.92
N ARG A 35 9.03 -3.46 7.35
CA ARG A 35 9.36 -2.21 8.08
C ARG A 35 9.31 -0.96 7.21
N ARG A 36 9.50 -1.08 5.89
CA ARG A 36 9.45 0.05 4.94
C ARG A 36 8.04 0.37 4.47
N HIS A 37 7.17 -0.62 4.40
CA HIS A 37 5.79 -0.46 3.95
C HIS A 37 4.85 -0.39 5.17
N GLY A 38 4.05 0.68 5.25
CA GLY A 38 3.03 0.82 6.29
C GLY A 38 1.64 0.36 5.86
N VAL A 39 1.48 -0.09 4.61
CA VAL A 39 0.17 -0.39 4.00
C VAL A 39 0.17 -1.78 3.41
N PHE A 40 -0.73 -2.63 3.92
CA PHE A 40 -0.88 -4.02 3.50
C PHE A 40 -2.33 -4.33 3.14
N LEU A 41 -2.52 -5.19 2.14
CA LEU A 41 -3.80 -5.83 1.85
C LEU A 41 -3.83 -7.22 2.49
N GLU A 42 -4.89 -7.50 3.23
CA GLU A 42 -5.20 -8.81 3.77
C GLU A 42 -5.95 -9.65 2.73
N GLU A 43 -5.73 -10.96 2.77
CA GLU A 43 -6.46 -11.93 1.97
C GLU A 43 -7.65 -12.49 2.76
N SER A 44 -8.83 -12.56 2.13
CA SER A 44 -9.99 -13.28 2.65
C SER A 44 -10.69 -14.05 1.55
N THR A 45 -11.25 -15.20 1.91
CA THR A 45 -12.02 -16.05 1.00
C THR A 45 -13.46 -16.13 1.51
N VAL A 46 -14.41 -15.68 0.69
CA VAL A 46 -15.84 -15.70 0.99
C VAL A 46 -16.56 -16.41 -0.15
N GLU A 47 -17.34 -17.43 0.17
CA GLU A 47 -18.12 -18.22 -0.81
C GLU A 47 -17.29 -18.80 -1.99
N GLY A 48 -15.99 -19.06 -1.75
CA GLY A 48 -15.08 -19.61 -2.75
C GLY A 48 -14.38 -18.57 -3.63
N GLU A 49 -14.68 -17.28 -3.45
CA GLU A 49 -13.97 -16.18 -4.11
C GLU A 49 -12.94 -15.57 -3.15
N THR A 50 -11.72 -15.35 -3.65
CA THR A 50 -10.62 -14.74 -2.90
C THR A 50 -10.57 -13.25 -3.20
N PHE A 51 -10.56 -12.44 -2.14
CA PHE A 51 -10.48 -11.00 -2.20
C PHE A 51 -9.30 -10.49 -1.38
N PHE A 52 -8.68 -9.42 -1.87
CA PHE A 52 -7.69 -8.67 -1.13
C PHE A 52 -8.30 -7.34 -0.69
N TYR A 53 -8.25 -7.06 0.61
CA TYR A 53 -8.86 -5.86 1.19
C TYR A 53 -7.91 -5.23 2.20
N GLY A 54 -7.99 -3.91 2.34
CA GLY A 54 -7.21 -3.18 3.31
C GLY A 54 -7.72 -1.75 3.44
N ARG A 55 -7.50 -1.15 4.60
CA ARG A 55 -7.81 0.25 4.86
C ARG A 55 -6.52 0.99 5.17
N PHE A 56 -6.31 2.10 4.49
CA PHE A 56 -5.12 2.92 4.67
C PHE A 56 -5.46 4.40 4.52
N ASP A 57 -4.78 5.22 5.31
CA ASP A 57 -4.85 6.67 5.23
C ASP A 57 -3.58 7.18 4.54
N ILE A 58 -3.76 7.99 3.50
CA ILE A 58 -2.65 8.65 2.80
C ILE A 58 -2.55 10.09 3.31
N THR A 59 -1.43 10.40 3.96
CA THR A 59 -1.13 11.77 4.42
C THR A 59 -0.19 12.45 3.44
N LEU A 60 -0.62 13.58 2.88
CA LEU A 60 0.20 14.39 1.98
C LEU A 60 0.82 15.59 2.73
N ARG A 61 2.00 16.02 2.29
CA ARG A 61 2.67 17.22 2.82
C ARG A 61 2.27 18.44 1.99
N PRO A 62 1.98 19.60 2.60
CA PRO A 62 1.71 20.83 1.85
C PRO A 62 2.85 21.16 0.88
N ALA A 63 2.51 21.70 -0.29
CA ALA A 63 3.51 22.05 -1.32
C ALA A 63 4.38 23.28 -0.94
N GLY A 64 3.97 24.05 0.08
CA GLY A 64 4.70 25.21 0.59
C GLY A 64 5.07 25.03 2.06
N GLY A 65 6.37 24.85 2.32
CA GLY A 65 7.02 24.84 3.62
C GLY A 65 8.51 25.08 3.43
#